data_AF-A0A7Y9WC09-F1
#
_entry.id   AF-A0A7Y9WC09-F1
#
_cell.length_a   1.000
_cell.length_b   1.000
_cell.length_c   1.000
_cell.angle_alpha   90.00
_cell.angle_beta   90.00
_cell.angle_gamma   90.00
#
_symmetry.space_group_name_H-M   'P 1'
#
loop_
_entity.id
_entity.type
_entity.pdbx_description
1 polymer ?
#
loop_
_entity_poly.entity_id
_entity_poly.type
_entity_poly.pdbx_seq_one_letter_code
_entity_poly.pdbx_strand_id
1 'polypeptide(L)'
;MKRVTWTPDGFDDWRTFYPTTPFRSPEVGLDLTSRFTEGWIRNTARLPAITTIVLIAGLYSEWLPGCHRAARRTLRAAGYRVLTVPVRSARDVFDQGAHIAAFLRVRLPASGDFVALAHSKGGIDTLAALTGDPALRARCTGIALVQPPVGPSAIVDAIFGDPIDKSGPVVPAPVTERIARRLLNSRLAAGGTRDISSRRDPRVDAMLAAIPDDLHLVHAVSWSITTATRFDSHHARLNGFRPGCAHDGQFYLEHQVLPGHLQICLPRLDHGQPVIGGLGFDAGRFWLALADLLHVTRRGTGGSQTR
;
A
#
# COMPACT_ATOMS: atom_id res chain seq x y z
N MET A 1 -25.45 17.90 1.81
CA MET A 1 -24.74 17.82 0.51
C MET A 1 -24.35 16.37 0.24
N LYS A 2 -24.67 15.82 -0.94
CA LYS A 2 -24.15 14.50 -1.36
C LYS A 2 -22.63 14.64 -1.53
N ARG A 3 -21.85 13.76 -0.89
CA ARG A 3 -20.40 13.70 -1.13
C ARG A 3 -20.16 13.27 -2.57
N VAL A 4 -19.24 13.94 -3.25
CA VAL A 4 -18.81 13.57 -4.61
C VAL A 4 -18.18 12.19 -4.56
N THR A 5 -18.54 11.32 -5.50
CA THR A 5 -17.96 9.97 -5.64
C THR A 5 -16.52 10.10 -6.14
N TRP A 6 -15.58 9.38 -5.52
CA TRP A 6 -14.19 9.36 -5.97
C TRP A 6 -14.06 8.60 -7.31
N THR A 7 -13.16 9.07 -8.18
CA THR A 7 -12.79 8.41 -9.44
C THR A 7 -11.26 8.34 -9.57
N PRO A 8 -10.71 7.40 -10.36
CA PRO A 8 -9.26 7.28 -10.57
C PRO A 8 -8.68 8.34 -11.52
N ASP A 9 -9.49 9.29 -12.02
CA ASP A 9 -9.08 10.26 -13.03
C ASP A 9 -8.49 11.54 -12.39
N GLY A 10 -7.53 12.16 -13.09
CA GLY A 10 -6.97 13.44 -12.69
C GLY A 10 -5.78 13.35 -11.73
N PHE A 11 -4.93 12.32 -11.86
CA PHE A 11 -3.72 12.19 -11.05
C PHE A 11 -2.87 13.46 -11.09
N ASP A 12 -2.70 14.06 -12.27
CA ASP A 12 -1.84 15.22 -12.50
C ASP A 12 -2.28 16.51 -11.80
N ASP A 13 -3.50 16.57 -11.26
CA ASP A 13 -4.01 17.69 -10.45
C ASP A 13 -3.12 17.98 -9.24
N TRP A 14 -2.29 17.02 -8.78
CA TRP A 14 -1.37 17.27 -7.68
C TRP A 14 -0.49 18.49 -7.94
N ARG A 15 -0.13 18.80 -9.20
CA ARG A 15 0.74 19.95 -9.53
C ARG A 15 0.15 21.29 -9.07
N THR A 16 -1.17 21.40 -9.04
CA THR A 16 -1.86 22.60 -8.56
C THR A 16 -1.82 22.73 -7.04
N PHE A 17 -1.91 21.61 -6.31
CA PHE A 17 -1.96 21.61 -4.84
C PHE A 17 -0.57 21.49 -4.20
N TYR A 18 0.35 20.84 -4.91
CA TYR A 18 1.65 20.40 -4.42
C TYR A 18 2.75 20.66 -5.46
N PRO A 19 3.04 21.92 -5.79
CA PRO A 19 3.95 22.28 -6.88
C PRO A 19 5.42 21.93 -6.64
N THR A 20 5.83 21.62 -5.41
CA THR A 20 7.23 21.30 -5.06
C THR A 20 7.52 19.80 -5.02
N THR A 21 6.54 18.96 -5.39
CA THR A 21 6.68 17.50 -5.34
C THR A 21 7.75 17.00 -6.33
N PRO A 22 8.76 16.26 -5.86
CA PRO A 22 9.81 15.70 -6.72
C PRO A 22 9.36 14.38 -7.37
N PHE A 23 8.17 14.36 -7.96
CA PHE A 23 7.61 13.16 -8.58
C PHE A 23 7.92 13.13 -10.08
N ARG A 24 8.41 11.98 -10.56
CA ARG A 24 8.58 11.69 -11.98
C ARG A 24 7.52 10.69 -12.39
N SER A 25 6.87 10.95 -13.52
CA SER A 25 5.95 9.98 -14.12
C SER A 25 6.67 8.65 -14.39
N PRO A 26 5.97 7.51 -14.31
CA PRO A 26 6.56 6.22 -14.67
C PRO A 26 7.13 6.24 -16.08
N GLU A 27 8.15 5.44 -16.33
CA GLU A 27 8.68 5.23 -17.67
C GLU A 27 7.60 4.63 -18.59
N VAL A 28 7.74 4.88 -19.90
CA VAL A 28 6.82 4.35 -20.90
C VAL A 28 6.75 2.83 -20.80
N GLY A 29 5.53 2.29 -20.70
CA GLY A 29 5.29 0.86 -20.52
C GLY A 29 5.18 0.41 -19.07
N LEU A 30 5.57 1.24 -18.09
CA LEU A 30 5.38 0.96 -16.67
C LEU A 30 4.08 1.55 -16.10
N ASP A 31 3.51 2.58 -16.73
CA ASP A 31 2.24 3.18 -16.28
C ASP A 31 1.02 2.32 -16.68
N LEU A 32 0.30 1.82 -15.68
CA LEU A 32 -0.92 1.03 -15.81
C LEU A 32 -2.19 1.81 -15.44
N THR A 33 -2.10 3.11 -15.21
CA THR A 33 -3.23 3.93 -14.72
C THR A 33 -4.47 3.82 -15.60
N SER A 34 -4.32 3.96 -16.92
CA SER A 34 -5.46 3.83 -17.85
C SER A 34 -6.10 2.43 -17.80
N ARG A 35 -5.29 1.37 -17.71
CA ARG A 35 -5.80 -0.01 -17.59
C ARG A 35 -6.52 -0.24 -16.27
N PHE A 36 -6.03 0.36 -15.18
CA PHE A 36 -6.73 0.35 -13.90
C PHE A 36 -8.08 1.07 -14.01
N THR A 37 -8.12 2.25 -14.64
CA THR A 37 -9.36 3.02 -14.86
C THR A 37 -10.38 2.23 -15.67
N GLU A 38 -9.95 1.52 -16.73
CA GLU A 38 -10.83 0.60 -17.47
C GLU A 38 -11.42 -0.50 -16.58
N GLY A 39 -10.58 -1.13 -15.75
CA GLY A 39 -11.01 -2.14 -14.77
C GLY A 39 -11.99 -1.57 -13.74
N TRP A 40 -11.70 -0.36 -13.25
CA TRP A 40 -12.60 0.39 -12.37
C TRP A 40 -13.96 0.59 -13.05
N ILE A 41 -14.00 1.16 -14.26
CA ILE A 41 -15.24 1.40 -15.01
C ILE A 41 -16.04 0.10 -15.20
N ARG A 42 -15.35 -0.98 -15.59
CA ARG A 42 -15.97 -2.29 -15.81
C ARG A 42 -16.60 -2.89 -14.56
N ASN A 43 -16.03 -2.63 -13.38
CA ASN A 43 -16.54 -3.09 -12.08
C ASN A 43 -16.76 -4.62 -12.00
N THR A 44 -15.93 -5.39 -12.68
CA THR A 44 -15.91 -6.85 -12.63
C THR A 44 -14.47 -7.32 -12.76
N ALA A 45 -14.10 -8.39 -12.08
CA ALA A 45 -12.80 -9.01 -12.25
C ALA A 45 -12.89 -10.31 -13.06
N ARG A 46 -11.85 -10.57 -13.86
CA ARG A 46 -11.75 -11.72 -14.78
C ARG A 46 -10.80 -12.81 -14.27
N LEU A 47 -10.44 -12.79 -12.99
CA LEU A 47 -9.60 -13.87 -12.43
C LEU A 47 -10.36 -15.20 -12.52
N PRO A 48 -9.66 -16.32 -12.73
CA PRO A 48 -10.25 -17.65 -12.58
C PRO A 48 -10.94 -17.77 -11.22
N ALA A 49 -12.14 -18.35 -11.19
CA ALA A 49 -12.92 -18.49 -9.95
C ALA A 49 -12.21 -19.33 -8.87
N ILE A 50 -11.26 -20.18 -9.29
CA ILE A 50 -10.43 -20.99 -8.38
C ILE A 50 -9.35 -20.18 -7.66
N THR A 51 -9.01 -18.98 -8.13
CA THR A 51 -7.96 -18.15 -7.55
C THR A 51 -8.39 -17.63 -6.17
N THR A 52 -7.53 -17.81 -5.18
CA THR A 52 -7.73 -17.21 -3.85
C THR A 52 -7.24 -15.76 -3.85
N ILE A 53 -8.05 -14.83 -3.35
CA ILE A 53 -7.63 -13.44 -3.14
C ILE A 53 -7.21 -13.28 -1.68
N VAL A 54 -5.98 -12.83 -1.46
CA VAL A 54 -5.42 -12.59 -0.13
C VAL A 54 -5.35 -11.09 0.09
N LEU A 55 -6.06 -10.60 1.11
CA LEU A 55 -6.00 -9.20 1.56
C LEU A 55 -5.03 -9.07 2.74
N ILE A 56 -4.06 -8.17 2.63
CA ILE A 56 -3.07 -7.87 3.67
C ILE A 56 -3.11 -6.36 3.95
N ALA A 57 -3.34 -5.98 5.20
CA ALA A 57 -3.39 -4.58 5.61
C ALA A 57 -2.06 -4.13 6.22
N GLY A 58 -1.90 -2.82 6.39
CA GLY A 58 -0.72 -2.21 7.00
C GLY A 58 -0.69 -2.26 8.53
N LEU A 59 0.30 -1.54 9.07
CA LEU A 59 0.50 -1.30 10.49
C LEU A 59 -0.80 -0.81 11.16
N TYR A 60 -1.07 -1.22 12.40
CA TYR A 60 -2.24 -0.83 13.22
C TYR A 60 -3.60 -1.34 12.75
N SER A 61 -3.68 -2.01 11.60
CA SER A 61 -4.92 -2.55 11.07
C SER A 61 -5.63 -3.56 11.97
N GLU A 62 -4.91 -4.24 12.87
CA GLU A 62 -5.49 -5.17 13.84
C GLU A 62 -6.41 -4.48 14.86
N TRP A 63 -6.28 -3.16 15.02
CA TRP A 63 -7.13 -2.34 15.88
C TRP A 63 -8.18 -1.53 15.12
N LEU A 64 -8.23 -1.63 13.78
CA LEU A 64 -9.19 -0.91 12.95
C LEU A 64 -10.48 -1.73 12.75
N PRO A 65 -11.61 -1.33 13.37
CA PRO A 65 -12.85 -2.06 13.22
C PRO A 65 -13.33 -2.03 11.78
N GLY A 66 -13.52 -3.22 11.19
CA GLY A 66 -13.99 -3.31 9.81
C GLY A 66 -12.94 -3.07 8.73
N CYS A 67 -11.64 -3.16 9.07
CA CYS A 67 -10.57 -3.22 8.08
C CYS A 67 -10.90 -4.21 6.95
N HIS A 68 -10.80 -3.75 5.70
CA HIS A 68 -11.16 -4.50 4.48
C HIS A 68 -12.60 -5.02 4.41
N ARG A 69 -13.53 -4.55 5.25
CA ARG A 69 -14.91 -5.08 5.25
C ARG A 69 -15.60 -4.92 3.89
N ALA A 70 -15.51 -3.73 3.28
CA ALA A 70 -16.09 -3.46 1.96
C ALA A 70 -15.42 -4.31 0.88
N ALA A 71 -14.08 -4.34 0.85
CA ALA A 71 -13.28 -5.16 -0.04
C ALA A 71 -13.70 -6.64 -0.02
N ARG A 72 -13.69 -7.25 1.18
CA ARG A 72 -14.08 -8.66 1.35
C ARG A 72 -15.49 -8.93 0.87
N ARG A 73 -16.44 -8.04 1.17
CA ARG A 73 -17.83 -8.20 0.76
C ARG A 73 -17.94 -8.21 -0.77
N THR A 74 -17.35 -7.22 -1.44
CA THR A 74 -17.41 -7.11 -2.90
C THR A 74 -16.71 -8.27 -3.60
N LEU A 75 -15.50 -8.64 -3.15
CA LEU A 75 -14.74 -9.73 -3.73
C LEU A 75 -15.43 -11.10 -3.54
N ARG A 76 -16.05 -11.34 -2.38
CA ARG A 76 -16.85 -12.56 -2.14
C ARG A 76 -18.14 -12.56 -2.97
N ALA A 77 -18.80 -11.43 -3.10
CA ALA A 77 -19.99 -11.30 -3.95
C ALA A 77 -19.65 -11.55 -5.42
N ALA A 78 -18.42 -11.26 -5.86
CA ALA A 78 -17.89 -11.62 -7.17
C ALA A 78 -17.48 -13.10 -7.30
N GLY A 79 -17.72 -13.94 -6.29
CA GLY A 79 -17.50 -15.39 -6.33
C GLY A 79 -16.11 -15.86 -5.88
N TYR A 80 -15.23 -14.97 -5.42
CA TYR A 80 -13.88 -15.36 -5.02
C TYR A 80 -13.79 -15.87 -3.58
N ARG A 81 -12.89 -16.84 -3.37
CA ARG A 81 -12.39 -17.16 -2.02
C ARG A 81 -11.49 -16.02 -1.55
N VAL A 82 -11.86 -15.38 -0.45
CA VAL A 82 -11.10 -14.26 0.12
C VAL A 82 -10.55 -14.61 1.49
N LEU A 83 -9.21 -14.56 1.62
CA LEU A 83 -8.49 -14.63 2.87
C LEU A 83 -8.10 -13.22 3.32
N THR A 84 -8.08 -12.98 4.62
CA THR A 84 -7.52 -11.76 5.21
C THR A 84 -6.48 -12.18 6.22
N VAL A 85 -5.24 -11.75 6.00
CA VAL A 85 -4.12 -12.15 6.85
C VAL A 85 -4.15 -11.33 8.14
N PRO A 86 -4.05 -11.96 9.33
CA PRO A 86 -3.89 -11.24 10.58
C PRO A 86 -2.57 -10.46 10.60
N VAL A 87 -2.65 -9.18 10.94
CA VAL A 87 -1.48 -8.31 11.12
C VAL A 87 -1.14 -8.24 12.60
N ARG A 88 0.15 -8.23 12.94
CA ARG A 88 0.65 -7.90 14.28
C ARG A 88 1.53 -6.67 14.18
N SER A 89 1.02 -5.55 14.64
CA SER A 89 1.64 -4.24 14.47
C SER A 89 2.97 -4.10 15.21
N ALA A 90 3.17 -4.92 16.24
CA ALA A 90 4.44 -4.98 16.97
C ALA A 90 5.59 -5.58 16.15
N ARG A 91 5.29 -6.45 15.17
CA ARG A 91 6.29 -7.18 14.41
C ARG A 91 6.96 -6.32 13.35
N ASP A 92 8.27 -6.50 13.25
CA ASP A 92 9.06 -6.01 12.11
C ASP A 92 8.61 -6.70 10.80
N VAL A 93 9.17 -6.25 9.69
CA VAL A 93 8.79 -6.71 8.34
C VAL A 93 9.03 -8.20 8.14
N PHE A 94 10.15 -8.73 8.63
CA PHE A 94 10.53 -10.11 8.41
C PHE A 94 9.76 -11.07 9.33
N ASP A 95 9.54 -10.68 10.59
CA ASP A 95 8.71 -11.43 11.53
C ASP A 95 7.25 -11.49 11.07
N GLN A 96 6.72 -10.37 10.57
CA GLN A 96 5.37 -10.35 10.01
C GLN A 96 5.31 -11.11 8.68
N GLY A 97 6.36 -11.06 7.85
CA GLY A 97 6.49 -11.86 6.63
C GLY A 97 6.49 -13.36 6.90
N ALA A 98 7.26 -13.83 7.89
CA ALA A 98 7.27 -15.23 8.32
C ALA A 98 5.87 -15.66 8.83
N HIS A 99 5.17 -14.79 9.53
CA HIS A 99 3.79 -15.04 9.94
C HIS A 99 2.82 -15.15 8.76
N ILE A 100 2.92 -14.25 7.77
CA ILE A 100 2.11 -14.29 6.55
C ILE A 100 2.35 -15.62 5.84
N ALA A 101 3.61 -16.03 5.65
CA ALA A 101 3.94 -17.30 4.99
C ALA A 101 3.34 -18.50 5.72
N ALA A 102 3.50 -18.57 7.05
CA ALA A 102 2.93 -19.64 7.86
C ALA A 102 1.39 -19.67 7.79
N PHE A 103 0.74 -18.50 7.86
CA PHE A 103 -0.70 -18.40 7.71
C PHE A 103 -1.18 -18.90 6.35
N LEU A 104 -0.51 -18.50 5.27
CA LEU A 104 -0.90 -18.88 3.91
C LEU A 104 -0.68 -20.36 3.62
N ARG A 105 0.41 -20.97 4.09
CA ARG A 105 0.65 -22.42 3.96
C ARG A 105 -0.49 -23.26 4.55
N VAL A 106 -1.06 -22.81 5.68
CA VAL A 106 -2.17 -23.51 6.35
C VAL A 106 -3.52 -23.23 5.68
N ARG A 107 -3.72 -22.03 5.13
CA ARG A 107 -5.05 -21.54 4.72
C ARG A 107 -5.30 -21.60 3.21
N LEU A 108 -4.27 -21.69 2.39
CA LEU A 108 -4.43 -21.85 0.95
C LEU A 108 -4.76 -23.32 0.61
N PRO A 109 -5.62 -23.57 -0.39
CA PRO A 109 -5.82 -24.92 -0.92
C PRO A 109 -4.50 -25.51 -1.43
N ALA A 110 -4.27 -26.83 -1.33
CA ALA A 110 -2.97 -27.44 -1.69
C ALA A 110 -2.49 -27.11 -3.12
N SER A 111 -3.40 -27.12 -4.09
CA SER A 111 -3.13 -26.85 -5.51
C SER A 111 -3.65 -25.49 -5.99
N GLY A 112 -3.95 -24.56 -5.07
CA GLY A 112 -4.56 -23.27 -5.41
C GLY A 112 -3.55 -22.16 -5.66
N ASP A 113 -3.69 -21.47 -6.76
CA ASP A 113 -3.04 -20.17 -7.01
C ASP A 113 -3.72 -19.07 -6.19
N PHE A 114 -2.98 -18.00 -5.91
CA PHE A 114 -3.53 -16.82 -5.25
C PHE A 114 -3.01 -15.52 -5.84
N VAL A 115 -3.71 -14.42 -5.57
CA VAL A 115 -3.19 -13.06 -5.73
C VAL A 115 -3.14 -12.38 -4.38
N ALA A 116 -2.11 -11.55 -4.16
CA ALA A 116 -1.97 -10.76 -2.96
C ALA A 116 -2.34 -9.29 -3.24
N LEU A 117 -3.26 -8.76 -2.45
CA LEU A 117 -3.66 -7.36 -2.48
C LEU A 117 -3.29 -6.74 -1.13
N ALA A 118 -2.22 -5.96 -1.13
CA ALA A 118 -1.55 -5.52 0.08
C ALA A 118 -1.53 -4.00 0.19
N HIS A 119 -1.82 -3.48 1.38
CA HIS A 119 -1.84 -2.05 1.66
C HIS A 119 -0.71 -1.67 2.63
N SER A 120 -0.06 -0.52 2.36
CA SER A 120 0.94 0.09 3.25
C SER A 120 2.02 -0.92 3.66
N LYS A 121 2.40 -0.98 4.94
CA LYS A 121 3.40 -1.93 5.48
C LYS A 121 3.07 -3.39 5.14
N GLY A 122 1.79 -3.74 5.01
CA GLY A 122 1.37 -5.08 4.61
C GLY A 122 1.91 -5.48 3.24
N GLY A 123 2.19 -4.51 2.37
CA GLY A 123 2.89 -4.71 1.11
C GLY A 123 4.31 -5.23 1.29
N ILE A 124 5.14 -4.52 2.04
CA ILE A 124 6.53 -4.92 2.29
C ILE A 124 6.63 -6.17 3.17
N ASP A 125 5.69 -6.38 4.09
CA ASP A 125 5.58 -7.63 4.85
C ASP A 125 5.28 -8.83 3.94
N THR A 126 4.42 -8.64 2.94
CA THR A 126 4.10 -9.68 1.96
C THR A 126 5.29 -9.94 1.04
N LEU A 127 6.03 -8.92 0.62
CA LEU A 127 7.28 -9.11 -0.12
C LEU A 127 8.27 -9.95 0.69
N ALA A 128 8.45 -9.67 1.99
CA ALA A 128 9.32 -10.46 2.85
C ALA A 128 8.88 -11.93 2.92
N ALA A 129 7.58 -12.19 2.99
CA ALA A 129 7.03 -13.55 2.95
C ALA A 129 7.37 -14.26 1.62
N LEU A 130 7.19 -13.60 0.48
CA LEU A 130 7.40 -14.21 -0.85
C LEU A 130 8.90 -14.35 -1.20
N THR A 131 9.74 -13.44 -0.74
CA THR A 131 11.20 -13.54 -0.90
C THR A 131 11.76 -14.70 -0.06
N GLY A 132 11.26 -14.88 1.17
CA GLY A 132 11.69 -15.95 2.07
C GLY A 132 11.08 -17.34 1.80
N ASP A 133 10.10 -17.45 0.90
CA ASP A 133 9.37 -18.70 0.64
C ASP A 133 9.12 -18.92 -0.87
N PRO A 134 10.11 -19.50 -1.60
CA PRO A 134 9.99 -19.73 -3.04
C PRO A 134 8.79 -20.61 -3.44
N ALA A 135 8.40 -21.57 -2.60
CA ALA A 135 7.23 -22.42 -2.88
C ALA A 135 5.92 -21.64 -2.81
N LEU A 136 5.82 -20.70 -1.87
CA LEU A 136 4.68 -19.78 -1.81
C LEU A 136 4.72 -18.76 -2.95
N ARG A 137 5.90 -18.24 -3.30
CA ARG A 137 6.09 -17.32 -4.44
C ARG A 137 5.64 -17.93 -5.76
N ALA A 138 6.00 -19.19 -6.01
CA ALA A 138 5.60 -19.91 -7.23
C ALA A 138 4.07 -20.00 -7.40
N ARG A 139 3.31 -19.94 -6.29
CA ARG A 139 1.84 -19.97 -6.27
C ARG A 139 1.21 -18.58 -6.24
N CYS A 140 2.00 -17.54 -6.00
CA CYS A 140 1.56 -16.15 -6.02
C CYS A 140 1.50 -15.70 -7.48
N THR A 141 0.29 -15.59 -8.01
CA THR A 141 0.10 -15.25 -9.42
C THR A 141 0.21 -13.77 -9.74
N GLY A 142 0.18 -12.93 -8.71
CA GLY A 142 0.43 -11.50 -8.81
C GLY A 142 0.26 -10.83 -7.45
N ILE A 143 0.95 -9.71 -7.27
CA ILE A 143 0.85 -8.88 -6.08
C ILE A 143 0.58 -7.43 -6.45
N ALA A 144 -0.40 -6.83 -5.78
CA ALA A 144 -0.68 -5.39 -5.84
C ALA A 144 -0.26 -4.75 -4.52
N LEU A 145 0.63 -3.76 -4.57
CA LEU A 145 1.08 -2.97 -3.43
C LEU A 145 0.43 -1.59 -3.47
N VAL A 146 -0.44 -1.27 -2.52
CA VAL A 146 -1.15 0.00 -2.48
C VAL A 146 -0.56 0.90 -1.41
N GLN A 147 -0.06 2.07 -1.82
CA GLN A 147 0.63 3.04 -0.96
C GLN A 147 1.76 2.39 -0.14
N PRO A 148 2.66 1.57 -0.76
CA PRO A 148 3.70 0.89 -0.01
C PRO A 148 4.70 1.88 0.60
N PRO A 149 5.22 1.63 1.81
CA PRO A 149 6.25 2.46 2.44
C PRO A 149 7.65 2.13 1.87
N VAL A 150 7.89 2.51 0.61
CA VAL A 150 9.20 2.31 -0.05
C VAL A 150 10.26 3.21 0.58
N GLY A 151 9.90 4.46 0.85
CA GLY A 151 10.71 5.39 1.65
C GLY A 151 10.18 5.53 3.09
N PRO A 152 10.89 6.29 3.93
CA PRO A 152 10.52 6.47 5.33
C PRO A 152 9.31 7.39 5.49
N SER A 153 8.55 7.18 6.57
CA SER A 153 7.50 8.10 7.01
C SER A 153 8.09 9.23 7.85
N ALA A 154 8.01 10.45 7.34
CA ALA A 154 8.39 11.65 8.09
C ALA A 154 7.57 11.83 9.38
N ILE A 155 6.34 11.30 9.44
CA ILE A 155 5.53 11.30 10.67
C ILE A 155 6.17 10.43 11.73
N VAL A 156 6.61 9.23 11.35
CA VAL A 156 7.23 8.30 12.29
C VAL A 156 8.60 8.78 12.73
N ASP A 157 9.39 9.34 11.81
CA ASP A 157 10.66 10.00 12.14
C ASP A 157 10.46 11.13 13.16
N ALA A 158 9.43 11.97 12.98
CA ALA A 158 9.05 13.00 13.95
C ALA A 158 8.76 12.42 15.35
N ILE A 159 7.99 11.32 15.37
CA ILE A 159 7.63 10.64 16.61
C ILE A 159 8.89 10.09 17.29
N PHE A 160 9.85 9.53 16.55
CA PHE A 160 11.14 9.07 17.11
C PHE A 160 12.15 10.19 17.40
N GLY A 161 11.86 11.42 16.95
CA GLY A 161 12.72 12.58 17.15
C GLY A 161 13.90 12.63 16.19
N ASP A 162 13.82 11.93 15.08
CA ASP A 162 14.81 12.00 14.02
C ASP A 162 14.74 13.35 13.30
N PRO A 163 15.88 13.80 12.72
CA PRO A 163 15.88 14.96 11.84
C PRO A 163 14.92 14.72 10.68
N ILE A 164 13.95 15.61 10.54
CA ILE A 164 13.10 15.68 9.35
C ILE A 164 13.66 16.83 8.52
N ASP A 165 13.80 16.63 7.22
CA ASP A 165 14.10 17.73 6.32
C ASP A 165 12.92 18.72 6.37
N LYS A 166 13.13 19.82 7.11
CA LYS A 166 12.13 20.84 7.40
C LYS A 166 12.41 22.03 6.51
N SER A 167 11.60 22.19 5.47
CA SER A 167 11.59 23.40 4.65
C SER A 167 10.48 24.39 5.05
N GLY A 168 9.60 24.00 5.99
CA GLY A 168 8.48 24.81 6.49
C GLY A 168 8.52 25.15 7.99
N PRO A 169 7.58 25.98 8.47
CA PRO A 169 7.50 26.39 9.87
C PRO A 169 7.19 25.22 10.81
N VAL A 170 7.83 25.18 11.97
CA VAL A 170 7.73 24.09 12.94
C VAL A 170 6.35 24.09 13.62
N VAL A 171 5.45 23.20 13.20
CA VAL A 171 4.19 22.96 13.91
C VAL A 171 4.48 22.14 15.18
N PRO A 172 4.13 22.63 16.38
CA PRO A 172 4.37 21.89 17.61
C PRO A 172 3.61 20.56 17.63
N ALA A 173 4.29 19.51 18.09
CA ALA A 173 3.70 18.20 18.35
C ALA A 173 2.53 18.32 19.35
N PRO A 174 1.32 17.80 19.04
CA PRO A 174 0.21 17.75 19.99
C PRO A 174 0.59 17.02 21.28
N VAL A 175 -0.04 17.33 22.41
CA VAL A 175 0.24 16.68 23.71
C VAL A 175 0.05 15.16 23.66
N THR A 176 -0.89 14.68 22.84
CA THR A 176 -1.13 13.26 22.56
C THR A 176 0.08 12.56 21.94
N GLU A 177 0.95 13.29 21.24
CA GLU A 177 2.17 12.77 20.62
C GLU A 177 3.26 12.49 21.65
N ARG A 178 3.31 13.20 22.78
CA ARG A 178 4.25 12.84 23.87
C ARG A 178 3.91 11.49 24.49
N ILE A 179 2.61 11.18 24.56
CA ILE A 179 2.10 9.90 25.06
C ILE A 179 2.33 8.81 24.00
N ALA A 180 2.02 9.07 22.73
CA ALA A 180 2.32 8.16 21.62
C ALA A 180 3.83 7.88 21.50
N ARG A 181 4.69 8.90 21.61
CA ARG A 181 6.16 8.77 21.65
C ARG A 181 6.60 7.89 22.82
N ARG A 182 6.00 8.02 24.01
CA ARG A 182 6.30 7.15 25.17
C ARG A 182 5.85 5.69 24.95
N LEU A 183 4.70 5.48 24.32
CA LEU A 183 4.18 4.14 24.01
C LEU A 183 4.95 3.46 22.88
N LEU A 184 5.31 4.19 21.83
CA LEU A 184 6.06 3.70 20.67
C LEU A 184 7.55 3.51 20.95
N ASN A 185 8.11 4.26 21.92
CA ASN A 185 9.45 4.01 22.46
C ASN A 185 9.49 2.86 23.47
N SER A 186 8.34 2.25 23.81
CA SER A 186 8.35 1.01 24.58
C SER A 186 8.81 -0.15 23.67
N ARG A 187 9.64 -1.05 24.19
CA ARG A 187 10.23 -2.19 23.46
C ARG A 187 9.21 -3.11 22.76
N LEU A 188 7.92 -3.00 23.10
CA LEU A 188 6.85 -3.90 22.66
C LEU A 188 6.10 -3.44 21.40
N ALA A 189 6.23 -2.18 20.96
CA ALA A 189 5.60 -1.64 19.75
C ALA A 189 6.59 -1.16 18.67
N ALA A 190 7.88 -1.41 18.90
CA ALA A 190 8.96 -0.71 18.22
C ALA A 190 9.39 -1.33 16.87
N GLY A 191 9.20 -2.63 16.64
CA GLY A 191 9.68 -3.28 15.41
C GLY A 191 8.92 -2.79 14.17
N GLY A 192 7.60 -2.99 14.16
CA GLY A 192 6.79 -2.65 12.99
C GLY A 192 6.73 -1.16 12.65
N THR A 193 6.75 -0.31 13.67
CA THR A 193 6.80 1.15 13.49
C THR A 193 8.17 1.62 13.02
N ARG A 194 9.27 1.02 13.52
CA ARG A 194 10.63 1.37 13.09
C ARG A 194 10.86 1.07 11.61
N ASP A 195 10.30 -0.02 11.08
CA ASP A 195 10.56 -0.42 9.69
C ASP A 195 9.92 0.47 8.63
N ILE A 196 9.03 1.38 9.04
CA ILE A 196 8.51 2.44 8.15
C ILE A 196 9.13 3.80 8.46
N SER A 197 10.20 3.85 9.24
CA SER A 197 10.97 5.06 9.58
C SER A 197 12.33 5.06 8.89
N SER A 198 13.07 6.17 9.01
CA SER A 198 14.48 6.28 8.61
C SER A 198 15.40 5.31 9.36
N ARG A 199 14.96 4.75 10.49
CA ARG A 199 15.70 3.77 11.30
C ARG A 199 15.35 2.31 10.94
N ARG A 200 14.68 2.06 9.82
CA ARG A 200 14.26 0.71 9.40
C ARG A 200 15.42 -0.27 9.30
N ASP A 201 15.12 -1.55 9.44
CA ASP A 201 16.10 -2.61 9.18
C ASP A 201 16.65 -2.49 7.73
N PRO A 202 17.97 -2.38 7.53
CA PRO A 202 18.58 -2.28 6.19
C PRO A 202 18.25 -3.45 5.26
N ARG A 203 17.86 -4.61 5.80
CA ARG A 203 17.40 -5.74 4.99
C ARG A 203 16.11 -5.41 4.23
N VAL A 204 15.29 -4.48 4.72
CA VAL A 204 14.09 -4.01 4.00
C VAL A 204 14.50 -3.29 2.72
N ASP A 205 15.49 -2.40 2.78
CA ASP A 205 16.05 -1.72 1.61
C ASP A 205 16.64 -2.72 0.61
N ALA A 206 17.43 -3.67 1.10
CA ALA A 206 18.01 -4.72 0.26
C ALA A 206 16.93 -5.57 -0.43
N MET A 207 15.84 -5.89 0.26
CA MET A 207 14.71 -6.63 -0.30
C MET A 207 13.97 -5.81 -1.37
N LEU A 208 13.73 -4.53 -1.14
CA LEU A 208 13.03 -3.65 -2.10
C LEU A 208 13.89 -3.41 -3.36
N ALA A 209 15.21 -3.40 -3.21
CA ALA A 209 16.14 -3.29 -4.34
C ALA A 209 16.32 -4.61 -5.12
N ALA A 210 15.95 -5.74 -4.53
CA ALA A 210 16.15 -7.08 -5.10
C ALA A 210 14.83 -7.87 -5.15
N ILE A 211 13.74 -7.20 -5.54
CA ILE A 211 12.45 -7.86 -5.75
C ILE A 211 12.62 -8.90 -6.88
N PRO A 212 12.18 -10.15 -6.69
CA PRO A 212 12.37 -11.19 -7.70
C PRO A 212 11.69 -10.86 -9.05
N ASP A 213 12.43 -10.99 -10.15
CA ASP A 213 11.93 -10.71 -11.51
C ASP A 213 10.76 -11.62 -11.94
N ASP A 214 10.64 -12.82 -11.34
CA ASP A 214 9.56 -13.76 -11.57
C ASP A 214 8.24 -13.36 -10.86
N LEU A 215 8.29 -12.35 -9.98
CA LEU A 215 7.13 -11.86 -9.25
C LEU A 215 6.39 -10.79 -10.07
N HIS A 216 5.19 -11.14 -10.55
CA HIS A 216 4.30 -10.18 -11.20
C HIS A 216 3.79 -9.14 -10.19
N LEU A 217 4.43 -7.97 -10.15
CA LEU A 217 4.18 -6.91 -9.18
C LEU A 217 3.63 -5.67 -9.87
N VAL A 218 2.57 -5.12 -9.28
CA VAL A 218 2.05 -3.78 -9.58
C VAL A 218 1.99 -3.00 -8.28
N HIS A 219 2.40 -1.73 -8.28
CA HIS A 219 2.19 -0.84 -7.14
C HIS A 219 1.32 0.36 -7.51
N ALA A 220 0.59 0.88 -6.52
CA ALA A 220 -0.24 2.05 -6.66
C ALA A 220 0.27 3.14 -5.71
N VAL A 221 0.59 4.30 -6.30
CA VAL A 221 0.95 5.51 -5.58
C VAL A 221 -0.20 6.48 -5.58
N SER A 222 -0.28 7.33 -4.57
CA SER A 222 -1.37 8.30 -4.47
C SER A 222 -1.00 9.53 -3.68
N TRP A 223 -1.83 10.55 -3.84
CA TRP A 223 -1.80 11.78 -3.06
C TRP A 223 -3.22 12.16 -2.66
N SER A 224 -3.36 12.97 -1.61
CA SER A 224 -4.65 13.52 -1.19
C SER A 224 -4.47 14.89 -0.53
N ILE A 225 -5.49 15.73 -0.67
CA ILE A 225 -5.62 17.04 0.01
C ILE A 225 -6.62 17.00 1.17
N THR A 226 -7.30 15.87 1.39
CA THR A 226 -8.34 15.73 2.41
C THR A 226 -8.08 14.48 3.25
N THR A 227 -8.20 14.64 4.56
CA THR A 227 -8.08 13.54 5.52
C THR A 227 -9.32 12.65 5.43
N ALA A 228 -9.14 11.37 5.11
CA ALA A 228 -10.24 10.41 5.18
C ALA A 228 -10.46 9.92 6.61
N THR A 229 -9.41 9.94 7.42
CA THR A 229 -9.39 9.38 8.78
C THR A 229 -8.68 10.35 9.73
N ARG A 230 -8.95 10.24 11.03
CA ARG A 230 -8.13 10.92 12.06
C ARG A 230 -7.05 10.03 12.66
N PHE A 231 -7.01 8.75 12.28
CA PHE A 231 -6.12 7.75 12.88
C PHE A 231 -4.79 7.63 12.15
N ASP A 232 -4.78 7.84 10.83
CA ASP A 232 -3.63 7.54 9.97
C ASP A 232 -3.46 8.59 8.84
N SER A 233 -3.94 9.81 9.09
CA SER A 233 -3.91 10.90 8.11
C SER A 233 -3.39 12.19 8.79
N HIS A 234 -2.15 12.57 8.47
CA HIS A 234 -1.37 13.62 9.12
C HIS A 234 -1.05 14.80 8.19
N HIS A 235 -2.03 15.19 7.35
CA HIS A 235 -1.88 16.21 6.31
C HIS A 235 -1.27 17.52 6.81
N ALA A 236 -1.79 18.07 7.92
CA ALA A 236 -1.29 19.32 8.48
C ALA A 236 0.21 19.25 8.88
N ARG A 237 0.67 18.07 9.34
CA ARG A 237 2.07 17.88 9.72
C ARG A 237 2.95 17.73 8.50
N LEU A 238 2.56 16.91 7.53
CA LEU A 238 3.31 16.72 6.28
C LEU A 238 3.42 18.05 5.51
N ASN A 239 2.33 18.81 5.41
CA ASN A 239 2.35 20.16 4.86
C ASN A 239 3.25 21.13 5.64
N GLY A 240 3.38 20.96 6.97
CA GLY A 240 4.30 21.75 7.79
C GLY A 240 5.77 21.35 7.61
N PHE A 241 6.05 20.06 7.41
CA PHE A 241 7.40 19.53 7.20
C PHE A 241 7.94 19.90 5.82
N ARG A 242 7.18 19.62 4.76
CA ARG A 242 7.52 19.94 3.37
C ARG A 242 6.32 20.59 2.66
N PRO A 243 6.16 21.92 2.79
CA PRO A 243 5.07 22.65 2.14
C PRO A 243 5.04 22.43 0.62
N GLY A 244 3.85 22.19 0.08
CA GLY A 244 3.65 21.98 -1.36
C GLY A 244 4.19 20.64 -1.89
N CYS A 245 4.52 19.69 -1.02
CA CYS A 245 4.95 18.35 -1.43
C CYS A 245 3.80 17.34 -1.27
N ALA A 246 3.48 16.62 -2.34
CA ALA A 246 2.33 15.72 -2.37
C ALA A 246 2.55 14.53 -1.44
N HIS A 247 1.46 14.13 -0.79
CA HIS A 247 1.44 12.99 0.12
C HIS A 247 0.05 12.37 0.15
N ASP A 248 -0.04 11.11 0.58
CA ASP A 248 -1.32 10.44 0.81
C ASP A 248 -1.88 10.66 2.22
N GLY A 249 -1.20 11.48 3.05
CA GLY A 249 -1.55 11.69 4.45
C GLY A 249 -0.65 10.93 5.42
N GLN A 250 0.19 10.00 4.94
CA GLN A 250 1.16 9.30 5.77
C GLN A 250 2.58 9.31 5.15
N PHE A 251 2.67 9.14 3.83
CA PHE A 251 3.90 9.12 3.07
C PHE A 251 3.87 10.18 1.98
N TYR A 252 5.02 10.82 1.76
CA TYR A 252 5.22 11.62 0.56
C TYR A 252 5.13 10.73 -0.69
N LEU A 253 4.66 11.30 -1.79
CA LEU A 253 4.37 10.55 -3.01
C LEU A 253 5.57 9.76 -3.52
N GLU A 254 6.76 10.36 -3.51
CA GLU A 254 8.01 9.73 -3.92
C GLU A 254 8.43 8.56 -3.02
N HIS A 255 7.99 8.54 -1.75
CA HIS A 255 8.26 7.43 -0.83
C HIS A 255 7.31 6.25 -1.03
N GLN A 256 6.39 6.34 -1.99
CA GLN A 256 5.52 5.23 -2.40
C GLN A 256 6.00 4.54 -3.70
N VAL A 257 6.95 5.15 -4.41
CA VAL A 257 7.38 4.71 -5.76
C VAL A 257 8.38 3.57 -5.67
N LEU A 258 8.12 2.48 -6.40
CA LEU A 258 9.10 1.43 -6.70
C LEU A 258 9.67 1.63 -8.12
N PRO A 259 10.92 2.11 -8.27
CA PRO A 259 11.53 2.28 -9.59
C PRO A 259 11.61 0.96 -10.36
N GLY A 260 11.39 1.01 -11.68
CA GLY A 260 11.47 -0.15 -12.56
C GLY A 260 10.28 -1.13 -12.52
N HIS A 261 9.27 -0.86 -11.68
CA HIS A 261 8.08 -1.71 -11.57
C HIS A 261 6.81 -1.05 -12.13
N LEU A 262 5.83 -1.87 -12.48
CA LEU A 262 4.53 -1.45 -13.01
C LEU A 262 3.78 -0.60 -11.97
N GLN A 263 3.37 0.61 -12.33
CA GLN A 263 2.79 1.60 -11.43
C GLN A 263 1.36 2.02 -11.83
N ILE A 264 0.53 2.31 -10.84
CA ILE A 264 -0.75 3.01 -10.98
C ILE A 264 -0.65 4.33 -10.21
N CYS A 265 -1.12 5.41 -10.81
CA CYS A 265 -1.10 6.74 -10.23
C CYS A 265 -2.53 7.18 -9.86
N LEU A 266 -2.84 7.30 -8.56
CA LEU A 266 -4.21 7.52 -8.08
C LEU A 266 -4.39 8.91 -7.43
N PRO A 267 -5.33 9.73 -7.92
CA PRO A 267 -5.59 11.06 -7.37
C PRO A 267 -6.40 11.00 -6.09
N ARG A 268 -6.21 12.00 -5.23
CA ARG A 268 -7.10 12.32 -4.10
C ARG A 268 -7.50 11.12 -3.25
N LEU A 269 -6.56 10.19 -3.05
CA LEU A 269 -6.73 8.97 -2.28
C LEU A 269 -5.83 9.04 -1.04
N ASP A 270 -6.45 9.20 0.11
CA ASP A 270 -5.80 9.25 1.42
C ASP A 270 -5.37 7.84 1.88
N HIS A 271 -4.35 7.77 2.74
CA HIS A 271 -3.68 6.53 3.12
C HIS A 271 -4.63 5.48 3.69
N GLY A 272 -5.62 5.90 4.50
CA GLY A 272 -6.56 4.95 5.10
C GLY A 272 -7.68 4.46 4.17
N GLN A 273 -7.94 5.14 3.06
CA GLN A 273 -9.14 4.85 2.23
C GLN A 273 -9.17 3.43 1.65
N PRO A 274 -8.07 2.83 1.17
CA PRO A 274 -8.07 1.45 0.69
C PRO A 274 -8.58 0.44 1.72
N VAL A 275 -8.32 0.66 3.01
CA VAL A 275 -8.69 -0.28 4.08
C VAL A 275 -10.04 0.02 4.73
N ILE A 276 -10.40 1.28 4.92
CA ILE A 276 -11.62 1.68 5.66
C ILE A 276 -12.68 2.41 4.82
N GLY A 277 -12.36 2.85 3.59
CA GLY A 277 -13.24 3.67 2.76
C GLY A 277 -13.31 5.13 3.20
N GLY A 278 -14.42 5.80 2.90
CA GLY A 278 -14.64 7.21 3.27
C GLY A 278 -14.49 8.17 2.08
N LEU A 279 -14.91 9.43 2.26
CA LEU A 279 -14.85 10.50 1.23
C LEU A 279 -15.40 10.11 -0.16
N GLY A 280 -16.43 9.26 -0.23
CA GLY A 280 -17.00 8.81 -1.51
C GLY A 280 -16.17 7.75 -2.25
N PHE A 281 -15.12 7.21 -1.62
CA PHE A 281 -14.31 6.12 -2.15
C PHE A 281 -14.96 4.75 -1.94
N ASP A 282 -15.06 4.01 -3.04
CA ASP A 282 -15.52 2.62 -3.05
C ASP A 282 -14.33 1.66 -2.97
N ALA A 283 -13.95 1.30 -1.75
CA ALA A 283 -12.88 0.33 -1.50
C ALA A 283 -13.19 -1.05 -2.12
N GLY A 284 -14.47 -1.44 -2.21
CA GLY A 284 -14.85 -2.71 -2.80
C GLY A 284 -14.51 -2.79 -4.28
N ARG A 285 -14.95 -1.78 -5.03
CA ARG A 285 -14.67 -1.61 -6.46
C ARG A 285 -13.17 -1.44 -6.72
N PHE A 286 -12.48 -0.70 -5.87
CA PHE A 286 -11.03 -0.48 -5.95
C PHE A 286 -10.24 -1.80 -5.96
N TRP A 287 -10.45 -2.64 -4.94
CA TRP A 287 -9.73 -3.91 -4.84
C TRP A 287 -10.13 -4.91 -5.92
N LEU A 288 -11.39 -4.86 -6.38
CA LEU A 288 -11.85 -5.67 -7.52
C LEU A 288 -11.14 -5.28 -8.81
N ALA A 289 -10.97 -3.98 -9.08
CA ALA A 289 -10.25 -3.47 -10.23
C ALA A 289 -8.75 -3.83 -10.20
N LEU A 290 -8.11 -3.77 -9.03
CA LEU A 290 -6.72 -4.21 -8.87
C LEU A 290 -6.56 -5.71 -9.12
N ALA A 291 -7.47 -6.53 -8.62
CA ALA A 291 -7.45 -7.96 -8.88
C ALA A 291 -7.56 -8.25 -10.40
N ASP A 292 -8.49 -7.57 -11.09
CA ASP A 292 -8.63 -7.70 -12.55
C ASP A 292 -7.35 -7.27 -13.28
N LEU A 293 -6.75 -6.15 -12.86
CA LEU A 293 -5.54 -5.63 -13.46
C LEU A 293 -4.40 -6.65 -13.40
N LEU A 294 -4.15 -7.27 -12.23
CA LEU A 294 -3.12 -8.30 -12.08
C LEU A 294 -3.32 -9.46 -13.06
N HIS A 295 -4.58 -9.86 -13.30
CA HIS A 295 -4.89 -10.93 -14.24
C HIS A 295 -4.58 -10.57 -15.69
N VAL A 296 -4.99 -9.39 -16.14
CA VAL A 296 -4.83 -9.00 -17.55
C VAL A 296 -3.41 -8.60 -17.90
N THR A 297 -2.65 -8.05 -16.95
CA THR A 297 -1.26 -7.66 -17.21
C THR A 297 -0.31 -8.84 -17.19
N ARG A 298 -0.57 -9.88 -16.37
CA ARG A 298 0.23 -11.11 -16.37
C ARG A 298 0.23 -11.81 -17.74
N ARG A 299 -0.89 -11.78 -18.46
CA ARG A 299 -1.00 -12.41 -19.79
C ARG A 299 -0.25 -11.63 -20.88
N GLY A 300 0.10 -10.36 -20.63
CA GLY A 300 0.78 -9.51 -21.60
C GLY A 300 2.31 -9.64 -21.62
N THR A 301 2.93 -10.18 -20.57
CA THR A 301 4.40 -10.31 -20.45
C THR A 301 4.97 -11.59 -21.09
N GLY A 302 4.12 -12.43 -21.69
CA GLY A 302 4.53 -13.65 -22.41
C GLY A 302 5.00 -13.42 -23.86
N GLY A 303 5.08 -12.17 -24.32
CA GLY A 303 5.54 -11.82 -25.67
C GLY A 303 6.96 -11.25 -25.65
N SER A 304 7.94 -12.09 -26.01
CA SER A 304 9.29 -11.74 -26.50
C SER A 304 10.01 -10.57 -25.80
N GLN A 305 10.83 -10.89 -24.80
CA GLN A 305 12.09 -10.18 -24.58
C GLN A 305 13.24 -11.14 -24.84
N THR A 306 13.68 -11.21 -26.10
CA THR A 306 15.07 -11.55 -26.38
C THR A 306 15.92 -10.44 -25.76
N ARG A 307 16.79 -10.83 -24.80
CA ARG A 307 17.97 -10.05 -24.44
C ARG A 307 18.88 -9.87 -25.65
#